data_AF-A0A975RJL8-F1
#
_entry.id   AF-A0A975RJL8-F1
#
_cell.length_a   1.000
_cell.length_b   1.000
_cell.length_c   1.000
_cell.angle_alpha   90.00
_cell.angle_beta   90.00
_cell.angle_gamma   90.00
#
_symmetry.space_group_name_H-M   'P 1'
#
loop_
_entity.id
_entity.type
_entity.pdbx_description
1 polymer ?
#
loop_
_entity_poly.entity_id
_entity_poly.type
_entity_poly.pdbx_seq_one_letter_code
_entity_poly.pdbx_strand_id
1 'polypeptide(L)'
;MVNSMTDTSSENTAQLSAEEVSAAYTLARMRDLVPELGKAERQARLRLAAAIQAMDRAENIPGHHNLTEQASVELAMRDYARTLADFLRGDSPERSLTDSSRLPHTR
;
A
#
# COMPACT_ATOMS: atom_id res chain seq x y z
N MET A 1 -37.26 32.29 25.30
CA MET A 1 -36.12 31.39 25.60
C MET A 1 -35.79 30.65 24.32
N VAL A 2 -34.71 31.05 23.64
CA VAL A 2 -34.25 30.42 22.40
C VAL A 2 -32.93 29.75 22.74
N ASN A 3 -32.94 28.42 22.90
CA ASN A 3 -31.70 27.68 23.10
C ASN A 3 -31.06 27.43 21.74
N SER A 4 -29.94 28.11 21.52
CA SER A 4 -29.02 27.88 20.42
C SER A 4 -28.48 26.45 20.50
N MET A 5 -28.98 25.59 19.63
CA MET A 5 -28.30 24.36 19.20
C MET A 5 -27.16 24.78 18.28
N THR A 6 -25.97 24.99 18.83
CA THR A 6 -24.74 24.98 18.04
C THR A 6 -24.37 23.52 17.83
N ASP A 7 -24.59 23.04 16.61
CA ASP A 7 -23.98 21.84 16.06
C ASP A 7 -22.46 21.94 16.24
N THR A 8 -21.92 21.29 17.26
CA THR A 8 -20.53 20.85 17.26
C THR A 8 -20.42 19.67 16.29
N SER A 9 -20.51 19.99 15.00
CA SER A 9 -19.90 19.17 13.96
C SER A 9 -18.40 19.21 14.22
N SER A 10 -17.92 18.29 15.05
CA SER A 10 -16.51 18.02 15.23
C SER A 10 -15.91 17.70 13.87
N GLU A 11 -15.22 18.68 13.29
CA GLU A 11 -14.20 18.47 12.27
C GLU A 11 -13.15 17.55 12.89
N ASN A 12 -13.36 16.25 12.75
CA ASN A 12 -12.40 15.23 13.09
C ASN A 12 -11.34 15.17 11.98
N THR A 13 -10.61 16.27 11.79
CA THR A 13 -9.36 16.25 11.04
C THR A 13 -8.38 15.43 11.86
N ALA A 14 -8.27 14.14 11.55
CA ALA A 14 -7.28 13.26 12.14
C ALA A 14 -5.90 13.93 12.01
N GLN A 15 -5.35 14.40 13.13
CA GLN A 15 -4.01 14.97 13.17
C GLN A 15 -3.05 13.82 12.88
N LEU A 16 -2.35 13.91 11.75
CA LEU A 16 -1.34 12.93 11.39
C LEU A 16 -0.20 12.96 12.40
N SER A 17 0.30 11.78 12.79
CA SER A 17 1.47 11.67 13.64
C SER A 17 2.74 12.14 12.90
N ALA A 18 3.80 12.44 13.65
CA ALA A 18 5.09 12.81 13.05
C ALA A 18 5.63 11.68 12.14
N GLU A 19 5.41 10.43 12.52
CA GLU A 19 5.76 9.25 11.74
C GLU A 19 4.95 9.18 10.43
N GLU A 20 3.66 9.49 10.46
CA GLU A 20 2.80 9.50 9.27
C GLU A 20 3.20 10.61 8.29
N VAL A 21 3.55 11.80 8.79
CA VAL A 21 4.07 12.90 7.96
C VAL A 21 5.41 12.51 7.32
N SER A 22 6.31 11.89 8.08
CA SER A 22 7.60 11.41 7.57
C SER A 22 7.43 10.33 6.49
N ALA A 23 6.51 9.38 6.72
CA ALA A 23 6.18 8.35 5.74
C ALA A 23 5.59 8.95 4.46
N ALA A 24 4.67 9.92 4.58
CA ALA A 24 4.10 10.62 3.44
C ALA A 24 5.14 11.38 2.62
N TYR A 25 6.06 12.10 3.28
CA TYR A 25 7.17 12.78 2.63
C TYR A 25 8.09 11.80 1.89
N THR A 26 8.43 10.68 2.54
CA THR A 26 9.27 9.63 1.94
C THR A 26 8.63 9.03 0.70
N LEU A 27 7.34 8.70 0.77
CA LEU A 27 6.58 8.21 -0.38
C LEU A 27 6.56 9.21 -1.52
N ALA A 28 6.32 10.49 -1.23
CA ALA A 28 6.33 11.54 -2.24
C ALA A 28 7.71 11.63 -2.92
N ARG A 29 8.78 11.67 -2.13
CA ARG A 29 10.16 11.72 -2.63
C ARG A 29 10.52 10.50 -3.48
N MET A 30 10.12 9.30 -3.06
CA MET A 30 10.43 8.07 -3.80
C MET A 30 9.68 7.99 -5.14
N ARG A 31 8.53 8.65 -5.27
CA ARG A 31 7.80 8.71 -6.56
C ARG A 31 8.59 9.45 -7.63
N ASP A 32 9.32 10.49 -7.22
CA ASP A 32 10.17 11.26 -8.12
C ASP A 32 11.48 10.52 -8.43
N LEU A 33 12.05 9.82 -7.45
CA LEU A 33 13.34 9.13 -7.59
C LEU A 33 13.24 7.80 -8.35
N VAL A 34 12.17 7.02 -8.15
CA VAL A 34 12.06 5.65 -8.68
C VAL A 34 10.67 5.38 -9.27
N PRO A 35 10.33 5.99 -10.43
CA PRO A 35 8.97 5.98 -10.97
C PRO A 35 8.46 4.57 -11.31
N GLU A 36 9.34 3.65 -11.70
CA GLU A 36 8.97 2.27 -12.03
C GLU A 36 8.50 1.49 -10.79
N LEU A 37 9.17 1.63 -9.65
CA LEU A 37 8.70 1.05 -8.38
C LEU A 37 7.39 1.69 -7.93
N GLY A 38 7.23 3.00 -8.18
CA GLY A 38 5.96 3.68 -7.95
C GLY A 38 4.82 3.15 -8.82
N LYS A 39 5.08 2.71 -10.06
CA LYS A 39 4.06 2.03 -10.90
C LYS A 39 3.71 0.66 -10.33
N ALA A 40 4.71 -0.11 -9.90
CA ALA A 40 4.51 -1.44 -9.32
C ALA A 40 3.64 -1.38 -8.04
N GLU A 41 3.92 -0.43 -7.14
CA GLU A 41 3.12 -0.19 -5.94
C GLU A 41 1.67 0.16 -6.27
N ARG A 42 1.44 1.09 -7.21
CA ARG A 42 0.08 1.45 -7.65
C ARG A 42 -0.67 0.27 -8.24
N GLN A 43 0.01 -0.57 -9.04
CA GLN A 43 -0.60 -1.77 -9.61
C GLN A 43 -0.98 -2.79 -8.54
N ALA A 44 -0.13 -3.00 -7.54
CA ALA A 44 -0.42 -3.89 -6.41
C ALA A 44 -1.60 -3.37 -5.58
N ARG A 45 -1.66 -2.05 -5.34
CA ARG A 45 -2.80 -1.41 -4.67
C ARG A 45 -4.12 -1.63 -5.41
N LEU A 46 -4.13 -1.50 -6.74
CA LEU A 46 -5.32 -1.78 -7.56
C LEU A 46 -5.74 -3.25 -7.48
N ARG A 47 -4.79 -4.20 -7.47
CA ARG A 47 -5.09 -5.63 -7.32
C ARG A 47 -5.70 -5.93 -5.95
N LEU A 48 -5.19 -5.33 -4.88
CA LEU A 48 -5.78 -5.47 -3.54
C LEU A 48 -7.21 -4.93 -3.50
N ALA A 49 -7.45 -3.73 -4.03
CA ALA A 49 -8.79 -3.15 -4.10
C ALA A 49 -9.76 -4.05 -4.90
N ALA A 50 -9.31 -4.60 -6.02
CA ALA A 50 -10.11 -5.52 -6.83
C ALA A 50 -10.43 -6.83 -6.10
N ALA A 51 -9.47 -7.40 -5.35
CA ALA A 51 -9.67 -8.61 -4.56
C ALA A 51 -10.70 -8.39 -3.44
N ILE A 52 -10.63 -7.26 -2.74
CA ILE A 52 -11.60 -6.88 -1.70
C ILE A 52 -13.00 -6.79 -2.31
N GLN A 53 -13.14 -6.04 -3.43
CA GLN A 53 -14.43 -5.95 -4.11
C GLN A 53 -14.96 -7.29 -4.61
N ALA A 54 -14.09 -8.23 -5.00
CA ALA A 54 -14.50 -9.57 -5.40
C ALA A 54 -15.03 -10.36 -4.19
N MET A 55 -14.36 -10.26 -3.05
CA MET A 55 -14.80 -10.86 -1.79
C MET A 55 -16.17 -10.31 -1.35
N ASP A 56 -16.34 -8.98 -1.35
CA ASP A 56 -17.60 -8.33 -1.00
C ASP A 56 -18.76 -8.80 -1.90
N ARG A 57 -18.50 -8.99 -3.21
CA ARG A 57 -19.50 -9.53 -4.14
C ARG A 57 -19.84 -10.99 -3.83
N ALA A 58 -18.85 -11.80 -3.47
CA ALA A 58 -19.01 -13.21 -3.15
C ALA A 58 -19.81 -13.42 -1.86
N GLU A 59 -19.67 -12.56 -0.85
CA GLU A 59 -20.46 -12.60 0.40
C GLU A 59 -21.97 -12.43 0.17
N ASN A 60 -22.36 -11.76 -0.92
CA ASN A 60 -23.76 -11.52 -1.26
C ASN A 60 -24.43 -12.70 -2.00
N ILE A 61 -23.72 -13.81 -2.24
CA ILE A 61 -24.24 -14.98 -2.97
C ILE A 61 -24.62 -16.09 -1.98
N PRO A 62 -25.92 -16.42 -1.80
CA PRO A 62 -26.34 -17.47 -0.90
C PRO A 62 -25.75 -18.84 -1.28
N GLY A 63 -25.13 -19.52 -0.31
CA GLY A 63 -24.53 -20.85 -0.51
C GLY A 63 -23.14 -20.83 -1.16
N HIS A 64 -22.55 -19.66 -1.43
CA HIS A 64 -21.18 -19.54 -1.92
C HIS A 64 -20.19 -19.51 -0.75
N HIS A 65 -19.16 -20.35 -0.80
CA HIS A 65 -18.05 -20.31 0.16
C HIS A 65 -16.96 -19.36 -0.34
N ASN A 66 -16.70 -18.29 0.42
CA ASN A 66 -15.77 -17.22 0.05
C ASN A 66 -14.28 -17.53 0.35
N LEU A 67 -13.90 -18.78 0.54
CA LEU A 67 -12.53 -19.18 0.92
C LEU A 67 -11.50 -18.79 -0.16
N THR A 68 -11.88 -18.87 -1.43
CA THR A 68 -11.01 -18.52 -2.56
C THR A 68 -10.77 -17.02 -2.62
N GLU A 69 -11.82 -16.24 -2.37
CA GLU A 69 -11.78 -14.79 -2.36
C GLU A 69 -10.99 -14.28 -1.14
N GLN A 70 -11.17 -14.88 0.03
CA GLN A 70 -10.35 -14.61 1.21
C GLN A 70 -8.86 -14.87 0.95
N ALA A 71 -8.52 -16.03 0.38
CA ALA A 71 -7.14 -16.35 0.02
C ALA A 71 -6.57 -15.35 -1.02
N SER A 72 -7.40 -14.89 -1.95
CA SER A 72 -7.01 -13.89 -2.95
C SER A 72 -6.73 -12.52 -2.33
N VAL A 73 -7.54 -12.10 -1.34
CA VAL A 73 -7.30 -10.87 -0.56
C VAL A 73 -6.00 -10.99 0.23
N GLU A 74 -5.77 -12.10 0.93
CA GLU A 74 -4.53 -12.32 1.69
C GLU A 74 -3.29 -12.26 0.80
N LEU A 75 -3.34 -12.90 -0.37
CA LEU A 75 -2.24 -12.85 -1.33
C LEU A 75 -1.99 -11.41 -1.80
N ALA A 76 -3.05 -10.69 -2.18
CA ALA A 76 -2.93 -9.31 -2.63
C ALA A 76 -2.42 -8.36 -1.53
N MET A 77 -2.77 -8.61 -0.26
CA MET A 77 -2.23 -7.86 0.88
C MET A 77 -0.72 -8.07 1.04
N ARG A 78 -0.25 -9.33 0.94
CA ARG A 78 1.18 -9.66 1.02
C ARG A 78 1.96 -9.02 -0.12
N ASP A 79 1.42 -9.09 -1.34
CA ASP A 79 2.04 -8.48 -2.53
C ASP A 79 2.11 -6.95 -2.42
N TYR A 80 1.04 -6.31 -1.92
CA TYR A 80 1.03 -4.88 -1.69
C TYR A 80 2.05 -4.47 -0.61
N ALA A 81 2.09 -5.18 0.52
CA ALA A 81 3.05 -4.90 1.58
C ALA A 81 4.51 -5.03 1.09
N ARG A 82 4.79 -6.07 0.30
CA ARG A 82 6.10 -6.28 -0.31
C ARG A 82 6.48 -5.13 -1.26
N THR A 83 5.61 -4.83 -2.23
CA THR A 83 5.90 -3.78 -3.23
C THR A 83 6.01 -2.39 -2.60
N LEU A 84 5.25 -2.10 -1.54
CA LEU A 84 5.38 -0.87 -0.77
C LEU A 84 6.72 -0.79 -0.03
N ALA A 85 7.17 -1.90 0.56
CA ALA A 85 8.48 -1.95 1.22
C ALA A 85 9.64 -1.78 0.22
N ASP A 86 9.58 -2.46 -0.93
CA ASP A 86 10.54 -2.32 -2.02
C ASP A 86 10.57 -0.88 -2.54
N PHE A 87 9.39 -0.26 -2.69
CA PHE A 87 9.27 1.14 -3.09
C PHE A 87 9.86 2.12 -2.07
N LEU A 88 9.62 1.92 -0.78
CA LEU A 88 10.17 2.76 0.30
C LEU A 88 11.69 2.63 0.41
N ARG A 89 12.24 1.45 0.15
CA ARG A 89 13.69 1.18 0.18
C ARG A 89 14.40 1.60 -1.10
N GLY A 90 13.68 1.67 -2.22
CA GLY A 90 14.26 1.86 -3.55
C GLY A 90 14.93 0.60 -4.09
N ASP A 91 14.63 -0.56 -3.49
CA ASP A 91 15.18 -1.85 -3.88
C ASP A 91 14.33 -2.42 -5.01
N SER A 92 14.80 -2.25 -6.25
CA SER A 92 14.25 -3.01 -7.37
C SER A 92 14.77 -4.45 -7.29
N PRO A 93 13.93 -5.47 -7.52
CA PRO A 93 14.38 -6.86 -7.61
C PRO A 93 15.49 -7.05 -8.66
N GLU A 94 15.59 -6.17 -9.67
CA GLU A 94 16.67 -6.20 -10.66
C GLU A 94 18.02 -5.72 -10.11
N ARG A 95 18.03 -4.82 -9.12
CA ARG A 95 19.27 -4.21 -8.59
C ARG A 95 20.04 -5.16 -7.68
N SER A 96 19.34 -6.10 -7.03
CA SER A 96 19.93 -7.14 -6.17
C SER A 96 20.82 -8.10 -6.96
N LEU A 97 20.59 -8.32 -8.26
CA LEU A 97 21.40 -9.20 -9.10
C LEU A 97 22.72 -8.55 -9.56
N THR A 98 22.81 -7.22 -9.56
CA THR A 98 24.00 -6.49 -10.06
C THR A 98 25.05 -6.18 -9.00
N ASP A 99 24.71 -6.27 -7.70
CA ASP A 99 25.64 -5.94 -6.61
C ASP A 99 26.57 -7.11 -6.23
N SER A 100 26.25 -8.35 -6.64
CA SER A 100 27.11 -9.52 -6.41
C SER A 100 28.32 -9.61 -7.36
N SER A 101 28.48 -8.70 -8.34
CA SER A 101 29.62 -8.69 -9.27
C SER A 101 30.73 -7.71 -8.90
N ARG A 102 30.64 -6.98 -7.78
CA ARG A 102 31.72 -6.10 -7.29
C ARG A 102 32.54 -6.76 -6.18
N LEU A 103 33.28 -7.81 -6.52
CA LEU A 103 34.45 -8.19 -5.73
C LEU A 103 35.67 -7.44 -6.28
N PRO A 104 36.43 -6.70 -5.46
CA PRO A 104 37.67 -6.09 -5.91
C PRO A 104 38.69 -7.19 -6.21
N HIS A 105 39.14 -7.27 -7.46
CA HIS A 105 40.40 -7.94 -7.79
C HIS A 105 41.55 -7.14 -7.17
N THR A 106 41.88 -7.43 -5.91
CA THR A 106 43.18 -7.08 -5.35
C THR A 106 44.17 -8.13 -5.83
N ARG A 107 45.12 -7.71 -6.67
CA ARG A 107 46.34 -8.44 -6.98
C ARG A 107 47.53 -7.53 -6.74
#